data_AF-A0A2E3DJS9-F1
#
_entry.id   AF-A0A2E3DJS9-F1
#
_cell.length_a   1.000
_cell.length_b   1.000
_cell.length_c   1.000
_cell.angle_alpha   90.00
_cell.angle_beta   90.00
_cell.angle_gamma   90.00
#
_symmetry.space_group_name_H-M   'P 1'
#
loop_
_entity.id
_entity.type
_entity.pdbx_description
1 polymer ?
#
loop_
_entity_poly.entity_id
_entity_poly.type
_entity_poly.pdbx_seq_one_letter_code
_entity_poly.pdbx_strand_id
1 'polypeptide(L)'
;MRKIIFAFAVLLFGIQLSLQAAIPRNVKIELDNRFIPAYRTGQLETVILSGSLIANKVSGPLIGEIDIYLGEQNIESLGVILARSRFMLLTQGRQLPPPATVKELILTVPHFQKQVQEVITGTLRPAIMQEGMELPVTLKDFEEALFKVHIYKNDLINLDRTSLLASQAVEYALRTGKVKPVDQEKLSFNFVEARQQIIAENENRVGFELTLRVDRVRLAKRIIEESDELDQLLLAAFAMDQDLKIINDFVQQQRQGLFQSIEAPDIDQINRTGEQAQQNAPRLFREAEMLFTGIHWWIRGRYGKGVAANGLLKGAYVKKNSAAGFALNMPRNRVVATDPFANGGSEESPYVARRHENTWAWENGGIFLKEYKKVKIIAESDYFY
;
A
#
# COMPACT_ATOMS: atom_id res chain seq x y z
N MET A 1 -58.65 -24.70 10.80
CA MET A 1 -57.28 -24.22 11.10
C MET A 1 -56.14 -24.90 10.32
N ARG A 2 -56.32 -26.03 9.62
CA ARG A 2 -55.24 -26.66 8.80
C ARG A 2 -55.07 -26.14 7.36
N LYS A 3 -56.06 -25.41 6.82
CA LYS A 3 -56.01 -24.87 5.44
C LYS A 3 -55.36 -23.48 5.31
N ILE A 4 -55.16 -22.77 6.43
CA ILE A 4 -54.58 -21.41 6.44
C ILE A 4 -53.04 -21.47 6.54
N ILE A 5 -52.48 -22.52 7.14
CA ILE A 5 -51.03 -22.70 7.32
C ILE A 5 -50.34 -23.07 5.99
N PHE A 6 -51.02 -23.78 5.09
CA PHE A 6 -50.47 -24.14 3.77
C PHE A 6 -50.39 -22.94 2.81
N ALA A 7 -51.33 -22.00 2.90
CA ALA A 7 -51.29 -20.77 2.09
C ALA A 7 -50.16 -19.83 2.51
N PHE A 8 -49.80 -19.81 3.81
CA PHE A 8 -48.70 -18.99 4.31
C PHE A 8 -47.31 -19.56 3.98
N ALA A 9 -47.16 -20.89 3.93
CA ALA A 9 -45.91 -21.54 3.53
C ALA A 9 -45.61 -21.36 2.02
N VAL A 10 -46.65 -21.36 1.16
CA VAL A 10 -46.48 -21.11 -0.28
C VAL A 10 -46.25 -19.62 -0.58
N LEU A 11 -46.78 -18.69 0.24
CA LEU A 11 -46.44 -17.26 0.14
C LEU A 11 -45.05 -16.93 0.68
N LEU A 12 -44.58 -17.62 1.73
CA LEU A 12 -43.23 -17.42 2.28
C LEU A 12 -42.13 -18.05 1.42
N PHE A 13 -42.41 -19.16 0.72
CA PHE A 13 -41.51 -19.70 -0.31
C PHE A 13 -41.66 -19.01 -1.68
N GLY A 14 -42.82 -18.43 -1.97
CA GLY A 14 -43.09 -17.72 -3.23
C GLY A 14 -42.44 -16.33 -3.33
N ILE A 15 -41.95 -15.76 -2.22
CA ILE A 15 -41.33 -14.43 -2.17
C ILE A 15 -39.79 -14.51 -2.07
N GLN A 16 -39.21 -15.68 -1.72
CA GLN A 16 -37.76 -15.88 -1.77
C GLN A 16 -37.22 -16.35 -3.13
N LEU A 17 -38.10 -16.64 -4.09
CA LEU A 17 -37.75 -16.74 -5.52
C LEU A 17 -37.81 -15.34 -6.16
N SER A 18 -37.07 -14.38 -5.58
CA SER A 18 -36.70 -13.18 -6.30
C SER A 18 -35.73 -13.60 -7.42
N LEU A 19 -36.28 -13.80 -8.62
CA LEU A 19 -35.62 -13.76 -9.93
C LEU A 19 -34.08 -13.71 -9.85
N GLN A 20 -33.43 -14.87 -9.67
CA GLN A 20 -32.11 -15.06 -10.27
C GLN A 20 -32.38 -15.17 -11.77
N ALA A 21 -32.19 -14.08 -12.51
CA ALA A 21 -31.99 -14.24 -13.93
C ALA A 21 -30.77 -15.16 -14.10
N ALA A 22 -30.83 -16.11 -15.02
CA ALA A 22 -29.66 -16.92 -15.31
C ALA A 22 -28.65 -16.03 -16.04
N ILE A 23 -27.41 -15.95 -15.54
CA ILE A 23 -26.31 -15.28 -16.25
C ILE A 23 -26.30 -15.78 -17.71
N PRO A 24 -26.37 -14.88 -18.72
CA PRO A 24 -26.43 -15.29 -20.12
C PRO A 24 -25.30 -16.27 -20.49
N ARG A 25 -25.62 -17.32 -21.23
CA ARG A 25 -24.67 -18.43 -21.54
C ARG A 25 -23.34 -17.93 -22.10
N ASN A 26 -23.37 -16.94 -23.00
CA ASN A 26 -22.16 -16.35 -23.59
C ASN A 26 -21.33 -15.55 -22.57
N VAL A 27 -21.96 -14.90 -21.59
CA VAL A 27 -21.28 -14.20 -20.49
C VAL A 27 -20.67 -15.21 -19.51
N LYS A 28 -21.41 -16.27 -19.18
CA LYS A 28 -20.91 -17.35 -18.32
C LYS A 28 -19.70 -18.05 -18.94
N ILE A 29 -19.74 -18.35 -20.24
CA ILE A 29 -18.59 -18.93 -20.98
C ILE A 29 -17.37 -17.99 -20.92
N GLU A 30 -17.56 -16.69 -21.12
CA GLU A 30 -16.47 -15.71 -21.05
C GLU A 30 -15.89 -15.60 -19.62
N LEU A 31 -16.75 -15.64 -18.60
CA LEU A 31 -16.35 -15.66 -17.19
C LEU A 31 -15.50 -16.90 -16.87
N ASP A 32 -16.02 -18.08 -17.19
CA ASP A 32 -15.42 -19.36 -16.79
C ASP A 32 -14.14 -19.66 -17.56
N ASN A 33 -14.10 -19.38 -18.86
CA ASN A 33 -13.00 -19.81 -19.73
C ASN A 33 -11.90 -18.76 -19.88
N ARG A 34 -12.18 -17.48 -19.58
CA ARG A 34 -11.21 -16.41 -19.82
C ARG A 34 -11.02 -15.48 -18.63
N PHE A 35 -12.09 -14.90 -18.08
CA PHE A 35 -11.97 -13.91 -17.00
C PHE A 35 -11.40 -14.51 -15.71
N ILE A 36 -12.03 -15.56 -15.18
CA ILE A 36 -11.65 -16.20 -13.91
C ILE A 36 -10.24 -16.82 -14.00
N PRO A 37 -9.91 -17.60 -15.05
CA PRO A 37 -8.55 -18.11 -15.21
C PRO A 37 -7.51 -16.98 -15.27
N ALA A 38 -7.75 -15.93 -16.06
CA ALA A 38 -6.83 -14.80 -16.17
C ALA A 38 -6.64 -14.06 -14.85
N TYR A 39 -7.70 -13.89 -14.05
CA TYR A 39 -7.62 -13.31 -12.71
C TYR A 39 -6.73 -14.18 -11.80
N ARG A 40 -6.97 -15.49 -11.78
CA ARG A 40 -6.22 -16.45 -10.95
C ARG A 40 -4.74 -16.55 -11.35
N THR A 41 -4.42 -16.37 -12.64
CA THR A 41 -3.04 -16.40 -13.16
C THR A 41 -2.41 -15.02 -13.34
N GLY A 42 -2.99 -13.96 -12.75
CA GLY A 42 -2.43 -12.60 -12.79
C GLY A 42 -2.30 -11.96 -14.18
N GLN A 43 -3.03 -12.44 -15.19
CA GLN A 43 -3.00 -11.92 -16.57
C GLN A 43 -3.89 -10.67 -16.69
N LEU A 44 -3.43 -9.55 -16.14
CA LEU A 44 -4.22 -8.31 -15.99
C LEU A 44 -4.78 -7.76 -17.31
N GLU A 45 -4.05 -7.87 -18.42
CA GLU A 45 -4.53 -7.41 -19.74
C GLU A 45 -5.74 -8.24 -20.21
N THR A 46 -5.68 -9.56 -20.02
CA THR A 46 -6.78 -10.47 -20.34
C THR A 46 -7.99 -10.23 -19.43
N VAL A 47 -7.76 -9.96 -18.14
CA VAL A 47 -8.81 -9.57 -17.19
C VAL A 47 -9.53 -8.31 -17.66
N ILE A 48 -8.79 -7.29 -18.08
CA ILE A 48 -9.40 -6.03 -18.58
C ILE A 48 -10.16 -6.29 -19.87
N LEU A 49 -9.59 -6.99 -20.84
CA LEU A 49 -10.24 -7.29 -22.12
C LEU A 49 -11.56 -8.05 -21.92
N SER A 50 -11.52 -9.12 -21.13
CA SER A 50 -12.67 -9.98 -20.87
C SER A 50 -13.71 -9.28 -20.00
N GLY A 51 -13.29 -8.64 -18.91
CA GLY A 51 -14.19 -7.93 -18.01
C GLY A 51 -14.85 -6.71 -18.66
N SER A 52 -14.13 -5.98 -19.53
CA SER A 52 -14.71 -4.87 -20.31
C SER A 52 -15.78 -5.39 -21.28
N LEU A 53 -15.56 -6.55 -21.91
CA LEU A 53 -16.57 -7.19 -22.77
C LEU A 53 -17.82 -7.57 -21.98
N ILE A 54 -17.64 -8.13 -20.77
CA ILE A 54 -18.75 -8.49 -19.88
C ILE A 54 -19.51 -7.23 -19.46
N ALA A 55 -18.82 -6.22 -18.90
CA ALA A 55 -19.41 -4.96 -18.47
C ALA A 55 -20.21 -4.23 -19.57
N ASN A 56 -19.81 -4.39 -20.83
CA ASN A 56 -20.53 -3.80 -21.96
C ASN A 56 -21.79 -4.59 -22.38
N LYS A 57 -21.81 -5.91 -22.16
CA LYS A 57 -22.91 -6.82 -22.54
C LYS A 57 -24.01 -6.88 -21.49
N VAL A 58 -23.70 -6.67 -20.22
CA VAL A 58 -24.68 -6.75 -19.12
C VAL A 58 -24.94 -5.38 -18.48
N SER A 59 -26.10 -5.22 -17.85
CA SER A 59 -26.46 -4.02 -17.09
C SER A 59 -27.54 -4.32 -16.06
N GLY A 60 -27.61 -3.53 -14.99
CA GLY A 60 -28.66 -3.66 -13.99
C GLY A 60 -28.51 -4.93 -13.15
N PRO A 61 -29.62 -5.65 -12.83
CA PRO A 61 -29.60 -6.81 -11.93
C PRO A 61 -28.60 -7.91 -12.30
N LEU A 62 -28.32 -8.11 -13.59
CA LEU A 62 -27.37 -9.11 -14.09
C LEU A 62 -25.93 -8.90 -13.59
N ILE A 63 -25.53 -7.67 -13.23
CA ILE A 63 -24.22 -7.41 -12.63
C ILE A 63 -24.16 -8.01 -11.22
N GLY A 64 -25.23 -7.85 -10.44
CA GLY A 64 -25.31 -8.41 -9.08
C GLY A 64 -25.24 -9.93 -9.09
N GLU A 65 -25.85 -10.59 -10.07
CA GLU A 65 -25.75 -12.04 -10.25
C GLU A 65 -24.34 -12.50 -10.62
N ILE A 66 -23.62 -11.74 -11.46
CA ILE A 66 -22.22 -12.00 -11.76
C ILE A 66 -21.38 -11.84 -10.50
N ASP A 67 -21.61 -10.79 -9.69
CA ASP A 67 -20.87 -10.57 -8.45
C ASP A 67 -21.14 -11.67 -7.41
N ILE A 68 -22.38 -12.18 -7.33
CA ILE A 68 -22.72 -13.36 -6.51
C ILE A 68 -21.96 -14.59 -7.02
N TYR A 69 -21.97 -14.85 -8.33
CA TYR A 69 -21.27 -15.98 -8.94
C TYR A 69 -19.75 -15.91 -8.73
N LEU A 70 -19.15 -14.73 -8.83
CA LEU A 70 -17.74 -14.51 -8.51
C LEU A 70 -17.48 -14.72 -7.00
N GLY A 71 -18.38 -14.25 -6.14
CA GLY A 71 -18.31 -14.46 -4.69
C GLY A 71 -18.33 -15.93 -4.28
N GLU A 72 -19.17 -16.75 -4.91
CA GLU A 72 -19.20 -18.22 -4.73
C GLU A 72 -17.87 -18.89 -5.11
N GLN A 73 -17.07 -18.24 -5.97
CA GLN A 73 -15.75 -18.68 -6.40
C GLN A 73 -14.61 -18.07 -5.56
N ASN A 74 -14.92 -17.36 -4.47
CA ASN A 74 -14.00 -16.56 -3.65
C ASN A 74 -13.27 -15.46 -4.45
N ILE A 75 -13.97 -14.86 -5.41
CA ILE A 75 -13.45 -13.80 -6.27
C ILE A 75 -14.23 -12.51 -5.96
N GLU A 76 -13.51 -11.38 -5.89
CA GLU A 76 -14.14 -10.07 -5.67
C GLU A 76 -15.11 -9.69 -6.81
N SER A 77 -16.00 -8.72 -6.56
CA SER A 77 -16.92 -8.21 -7.58
C SER A 77 -16.19 -7.76 -8.85
N LEU A 78 -16.87 -7.86 -10.00
CA LEU A 78 -16.33 -7.55 -11.32
C LEU A 78 -15.76 -6.12 -11.37
N GLY A 79 -16.46 -5.15 -10.79
CA GLY A 79 -16.03 -3.75 -10.76
C GLY A 79 -14.72 -3.54 -10.00
N VAL A 80 -14.53 -4.24 -8.87
CA VAL A 80 -13.30 -4.16 -8.06
C VAL A 80 -12.11 -4.74 -8.82
N ILE A 81 -12.30 -5.89 -9.48
CA ILE A 81 -11.22 -6.54 -10.24
C ILE A 81 -10.79 -5.66 -11.42
N LEU A 82 -11.76 -5.16 -12.21
CA LEU A 82 -11.48 -4.28 -13.34
C LEU A 82 -10.76 -2.99 -12.89
N ALA A 83 -11.23 -2.36 -11.82
CA ALA A 83 -10.64 -1.15 -11.27
C ALA A 83 -9.17 -1.37 -10.89
N ARG A 84 -8.87 -2.44 -10.13
CA ARG A 84 -7.51 -2.76 -9.70
C ARG A 84 -6.60 -3.15 -10.87
N SER A 85 -7.07 -4.00 -11.78
CA SER A 85 -6.27 -4.42 -12.94
C SER A 85 -5.89 -3.23 -13.82
N ARG A 86 -6.82 -2.30 -14.09
CA ARG A 86 -6.52 -1.08 -14.85
C ARG A 86 -5.52 -0.19 -14.12
N PHE A 87 -5.77 0.08 -12.83
CA PHE A 87 -4.87 0.92 -12.04
C PHE A 87 -3.44 0.36 -12.01
N MET A 88 -3.29 -0.95 -11.80
CA MET A 88 -1.99 -1.61 -11.77
C MET A 88 -1.21 -1.48 -13.10
N LEU A 89 -1.89 -1.55 -14.24
CA LEU A 89 -1.20 -1.42 -15.52
C LEU A 89 -0.94 0.05 -15.91
N LEU A 90 -1.85 0.97 -15.58
CA LEU A 90 -1.63 2.41 -15.80
C LEU A 90 -0.45 2.93 -14.98
N THR A 91 -0.30 2.48 -13.74
CA THR A 91 0.86 2.84 -12.89
C THR A 91 2.19 2.29 -13.41
N GLN A 92 2.15 1.31 -14.33
CA GLN A 92 3.31 0.79 -15.05
C GLN A 92 3.58 1.51 -16.37
N GLY A 93 2.82 2.56 -16.71
CA GLY A 93 2.95 3.30 -17.96
C GLY A 93 2.46 2.52 -19.19
N ARG A 94 1.65 1.46 -19.01
CA ARG A 94 1.08 0.70 -20.12
C ARG A 94 -0.12 1.44 -20.71
N GLN A 95 -0.21 1.47 -22.03
CA GLN A 95 -1.44 1.85 -22.72
C GLN A 95 -2.43 0.69 -22.64
N LEU A 96 -3.70 0.99 -22.36
CA LEU A 96 -4.74 -0.02 -22.10
C LEU A 96 -5.84 0.01 -23.16
N PRO A 97 -5.72 -0.75 -24.25
CA PRO A 97 -6.84 -1.09 -25.10
C PRO A 97 -7.65 -2.26 -24.48
N PRO A 98 -8.99 -2.18 -24.42
CA PRO A 98 -9.82 -1.04 -24.79
C PRO A 98 -9.84 0.07 -23.71
N PRO A 99 -10.08 1.34 -24.10
CA PRO A 99 -10.36 2.39 -23.13
C PRO A 99 -11.60 2.03 -22.30
N ALA A 100 -11.65 2.50 -21.05
CA ALA A 100 -12.78 2.23 -20.17
C ALA A 100 -14.06 2.85 -20.76
N THR A 101 -15.11 2.04 -20.88
CA THR A 101 -16.42 2.52 -21.38
C THR A 101 -17.23 3.14 -20.25
N VAL A 102 -18.29 3.90 -20.59
CA VAL A 102 -19.22 4.47 -19.58
C VAL A 102 -19.79 3.36 -18.68
N LYS A 103 -20.20 2.22 -19.26
CA LYS A 103 -20.74 1.08 -18.50
C LYS A 103 -19.72 0.49 -17.53
N GLU A 104 -18.46 0.38 -17.95
CA GLU A 104 -17.37 -0.08 -17.08
C GLU A 104 -17.06 0.93 -15.97
N LEU A 105 -17.06 2.22 -16.28
CA LEU A 105 -16.80 3.26 -15.29
C LEU A 105 -17.87 3.29 -14.19
N ILE A 106 -19.15 3.06 -14.54
CA ILE A 106 -20.23 2.92 -13.54
C ILE A 106 -19.95 1.79 -12.54
N LEU A 107 -19.21 0.75 -12.94
CA LEU A 107 -18.83 -0.37 -12.06
C LEU A 107 -17.55 -0.10 -11.27
N THR A 108 -16.58 0.60 -11.87
CA THR A 108 -15.23 0.78 -11.30
C THR A 108 -15.12 2.04 -10.42
N VAL A 109 -15.84 3.11 -10.75
CA VAL A 109 -15.82 4.39 -9.99
C VAL A 109 -16.22 4.21 -8.52
N PRO A 110 -17.28 3.45 -8.17
CA PRO A 110 -17.63 3.23 -6.76
C PRO A 110 -16.50 2.60 -5.94
N HIS A 111 -15.67 1.73 -6.55
CA HIS A 111 -14.52 1.16 -5.87
C HIS A 111 -13.48 2.23 -5.54
N PHE A 112 -13.13 3.07 -6.51
CA PHE A 112 -12.17 4.16 -6.31
C PHE A 112 -12.70 5.19 -5.31
N GLN A 113 -13.98 5.55 -5.41
CA GLN A 113 -14.65 6.42 -4.44
C GLN A 113 -14.53 5.86 -3.02
N LYS A 114 -14.84 4.58 -2.82
CA LYS A 114 -14.73 3.93 -1.50
C LYS A 114 -13.30 4.03 -0.95
N GLN A 115 -12.30 3.67 -1.75
CA GLN A 115 -10.89 3.72 -1.32
C GLN A 115 -10.44 5.14 -0.93
N VAL A 116 -10.87 6.13 -1.70
CA VAL A 116 -10.56 7.54 -1.42
C VAL A 116 -11.30 8.01 -0.16
N GLN A 117 -12.56 7.62 0.02
CA GLN A 117 -13.35 7.95 1.21
C GLN A 117 -12.77 7.34 2.49
N GLU A 118 -12.18 6.14 2.43
CA GLU A 118 -11.50 5.51 3.58
C GLU A 118 -10.30 6.34 4.08
N VAL A 119 -9.63 7.11 3.21
CA VAL A 119 -8.62 8.08 3.64
C VAL A 119 -9.24 9.34 4.20
N ILE A 120 -10.21 9.93 3.48
CA ILE A 120 -10.84 11.20 3.88
C ILE A 120 -11.50 11.07 5.25
N THR A 121 -12.11 9.93 5.54
CA THR A 121 -12.77 9.65 6.83
C THR A 121 -11.78 9.32 7.95
N GLY A 122 -10.48 9.23 7.67
CA GLY A 122 -9.46 8.83 8.63
C GLY A 122 -9.43 7.33 8.94
N THR A 123 -10.23 6.50 8.25
CA THR A 123 -10.26 5.04 8.46
C THR A 123 -8.89 4.39 8.20
N LEU A 124 -8.14 4.91 7.22
CA LEU A 124 -6.78 4.44 6.95
C LEU A 124 -5.71 5.13 7.81
N ARG A 125 -6.04 6.21 8.52
CA ARG A 125 -5.07 6.97 9.33
C ARG A 125 -4.51 6.08 10.44
N PRO A 126 -3.18 5.97 10.59
CA PRO A 126 -2.57 5.23 11.68
C PRO A 126 -3.09 5.69 13.04
N ALA A 127 -3.34 4.75 13.96
CA ALA A 127 -3.80 5.08 15.31
C ALA A 127 -2.89 6.12 15.97
N ILE A 128 -1.56 6.01 15.82
CA ILE A 128 -0.59 6.94 16.40
C ILE A 128 -0.79 8.41 15.97
N MET A 129 -1.45 8.66 14.84
CA MET A 129 -1.77 10.01 14.33
C MET A 129 -3.15 10.52 14.79
N GLN A 130 -3.91 9.73 15.56
CA GLN A 130 -5.21 10.13 16.08
C GLN A 130 -5.04 10.96 17.36
N GLU A 131 -5.97 11.87 17.62
CA GLU A 131 -5.94 12.74 18.79
C GLU A 131 -5.96 11.92 20.10
N GLY A 132 -5.16 12.35 21.07
CA GLY A 132 -5.12 11.75 22.41
C GLY A 132 -4.29 10.48 22.55
N MET A 133 -3.60 10.04 21.48
CA MET A 133 -2.72 8.88 21.55
C MET A 133 -1.38 9.22 22.20
N GLU A 134 -0.86 8.28 22.99
CA GLU A 134 0.43 8.43 23.66
C GLU A 134 1.58 8.42 22.65
N LEU A 135 2.53 9.34 22.82
CA LEU A 135 3.72 9.39 22.00
C LEU A 135 4.68 8.25 22.35
N PRO A 136 5.44 7.74 21.37
CA PRO A 136 6.44 6.70 21.62
C PRO A 136 7.48 7.12 22.66
N VAL A 137 7.91 6.18 23.50
CA VAL A 137 8.90 6.44 24.58
C VAL A 137 10.21 5.67 24.40
N THR A 138 10.23 4.60 23.61
CA THR A 138 11.45 3.83 23.28
C THR A 138 11.83 3.98 21.81
N LEU A 139 13.10 3.71 21.46
CA LEU A 139 13.56 3.72 20.05
C LEU A 139 12.77 2.72 19.18
N LYS A 140 12.39 1.56 19.74
CA LYS A 140 11.57 0.55 19.06
C LYS A 140 10.18 1.10 18.74
N ASP A 141 9.52 1.73 19.73
CA ASP A 141 8.19 2.30 19.53
C ASP A 141 8.20 3.41 18.47
N PHE A 142 9.24 4.25 18.45
CA PHE A 142 9.40 5.26 17.40
C PHE A 142 9.61 4.62 16.02
N GLU A 143 10.40 3.54 15.91
CA GLU A 143 10.59 2.82 14.65
C GLU A 143 9.27 2.26 14.13
N GLU A 144 8.47 1.62 14.99
CA GLU A 144 7.15 1.10 14.63
C GLU A 144 6.17 2.21 14.22
N ALA A 145 6.16 3.33 14.94
CA ALA A 145 5.34 4.48 14.61
C ALA A 145 5.72 5.07 13.24
N LEU A 146 7.01 5.31 13.01
CA LEU A 146 7.52 5.80 11.73
C LEU A 146 7.27 4.82 10.59
N PHE A 147 7.30 3.51 10.85
CA PHE A 147 6.93 2.49 9.87
C PHE A 147 5.44 2.57 9.49
N LYS A 148 4.54 2.70 10.47
CA LYS A 148 3.09 2.88 10.21
C LYS A 148 2.83 4.16 9.42
N VAL A 149 3.52 5.25 9.74
CA VAL A 149 3.46 6.51 8.98
C VAL A 149 4.01 6.35 7.56
N HIS A 150 5.07 5.55 7.37
CA HIS A 150 5.60 5.23 6.06
C HIS A 150 4.62 4.42 5.20
N ILE A 151 3.97 3.40 5.77
CA ILE A 151 2.90 2.66 5.07
C ILE A 151 1.80 3.64 4.63
N TYR A 152 1.38 4.52 5.54
CA TYR A 152 0.34 5.49 5.24
C TYR A 152 0.73 6.47 4.15
N LYS A 153 2.00 6.92 4.09
CA LYS A 153 2.52 7.69 2.96
C LYS A 153 2.31 6.98 1.63
N ASN A 154 2.58 5.68 1.56
CA ASN A 154 2.41 4.91 0.32
C ASN A 154 0.94 4.79 -0.07
N ASP A 155 0.05 4.62 0.91
CA ASP A 155 -1.41 4.63 0.68
C ASP A 155 -1.86 5.96 0.07
N LEU A 156 -1.44 7.10 0.64
CA LEU A 156 -1.76 8.44 0.13
C LEU A 156 -1.23 8.66 -1.29
N ILE A 157 0.00 8.24 -1.60
CA ILE A 157 0.57 8.35 -2.96
C ILE A 157 -0.23 7.51 -3.96
N ASN A 158 -0.62 6.29 -3.59
CA ASN A 158 -1.42 5.43 -4.45
C ASN A 158 -2.80 6.03 -4.70
N LEU A 159 -3.41 6.65 -3.70
CA LEU A 159 -4.72 7.27 -3.81
C LEU A 159 -4.72 8.59 -4.58
N ASP A 160 -3.66 9.40 -4.47
CA ASP A 160 -3.46 10.57 -5.33
C ASP A 160 -3.44 10.16 -6.81
N ARG A 161 -2.65 9.14 -7.14
CA ARG A 161 -2.60 8.57 -8.49
C ARG A 161 -3.94 7.98 -8.93
N THR A 162 -4.62 7.26 -8.03
CA THR A 162 -5.93 6.65 -8.30
C THR A 162 -6.95 7.73 -8.63
N SER A 163 -7.00 8.79 -7.82
CA SER A 163 -7.91 9.92 -8.01
C SER A 163 -7.64 10.64 -9.32
N LEU A 164 -6.37 10.87 -9.67
CA LEU A 164 -6.00 11.48 -10.95
C LEU A 164 -6.48 10.64 -12.14
N LEU A 165 -6.18 9.33 -12.14
CA LEU A 165 -6.55 8.44 -13.24
C LEU A 165 -8.07 8.28 -13.35
N ALA A 166 -8.77 8.14 -12.21
CA ALA A 166 -10.22 8.06 -12.18
C ALA A 166 -10.87 9.35 -12.70
N SER A 167 -10.37 10.52 -12.29
CA SER A 167 -10.83 11.83 -12.78
C SER A 167 -10.72 11.93 -14.30
N GLN A 168 -9.55 11.58 -14.86
CA GLN A 168 -9.30 11.63 -16.29
C GLN A 168 -10.22 10.68 -17.08
N ALA A 169 -10.40 9.45 -16.57
CA ALA A 169 -11.26 8.47 -17.20
C ALA A 169 -12.73 8.88 -17.21
N VAL A 170 -13.22 9.42 -16.09
CA VAL A 170 -14.59 9.95 -15.96
C VAL A 170 -14.81 11.16 -16.86
N GLU A 171 -13.89 12.13 -16.85
CA GLU A 171 -13.98 13.34 -17.67
C GLU A 171 -14.00 13.00 -19.17
N TYR A 172 -13.13 12.08 -19.61
CA TYR A 172 -13.13 11.59 -20.98
C TYR A 172 -14.46 10.94 -21.36
N ALA A 173 -15.00 10.09 -20.50
CA ALA A 173 -16.26 9.39 -20.74
C ALA A 173 -17.48 10.34 -20.75
N LEU A 174 -17.50 11.35 -19.90
CA LEU A 174 -18.56 12.37 -19.88
C LEU A 174 -18.51 13.27 -21.13
N ARG A 175 -17.31 13.57 -21.65
CA ARG A 175 -17.14 14.38 -22.87
C ARG A 175 -17.48 13.63 -24.16
N THR A 176 -17.07 12.37 -24.24
CA THR A 176 -17.14 11.58 -25.50
C THR A 176 -18.31 10.61 -25.53
N GLY A 177 -18.85 10.23 -24.38
CA GLY A 177 -19.93 9.27 -24.25
C GLY A 177 -21.32 9.92 -24.25
N LYS A 178 -22.31 9.21 -24.80
CA LYS A 178 -23.73 9.52 -24.57
C LYS A 178 -24.13 9.00 -23.18
N VAL A 179 -23.78 9.73 -22.13
CA VAL A 179 -24.09 9.36 -20.74
C VAL A 179 -25.52 9.79 -20.41
N LYS A 180 -26.35 8.86 -19.96
CA LYS A 180 -27.72 9.16 -19.50
C LYS A 180 -27.67 9.96 -18.20
N PRO A 181 -28.65 10.83 -17.90
CA PRO A 181 -28.67 11.60 -16.65
C PRO A 181 -28.51 10.76 -15.38
N VAL A 182 -29.18 9.61 -15.30
CA VAL A 182 -29.09 8.67 -14.16
C VAL A 182 -27.68 8.08 -13.99
N ASP A 183 -26.94 7.93 -15.08
CA ASP A 183 -25.56 7.43 -15.05
C ASP A 183 -24.55 8.55 -14.77
N GLN A 184 -24.91 9.82 -15.03
CA GLN A 184 -24.08 10.98 -14.67
C GLN A 184 -23.94 11.12 -13.16
N GLU A 185 -25.01 10.89 -12.40
CA GLU A 185 -24.98 10.90 -10.93
C GLU A 185 -24.01 9.83 -10.37
N LYS A 186 -23.99 8.63 -10.97
CA LYS A 186 -23.05 7.57 -10.56
C LYS A 186 -21.59 7.88 -10.86
N LEU A 187 -21.34 8.85 -11.73
CA LEU A 187 -20.02 9.32 -12.14
C LEU A 187 -19.70 10.70 -11.58
N SER A 188 -20.55 11.28 -10.71
CA SER A 188 -20.41 12.66 -10.25
C SER A 188 -19.43 12.85 -9.09
N PHE A 189 -18.74 11.78 -8.65
CA PHE A 189 -17.77 11.90 -7.56
C PHE A 189 -16.63 12.85 -7.94
N ASN A 190 -16.39 13.86 -7.09
CA ASN A 190 -15.40 14.89 -7.35
C ASN A 190 -13.99 14.42 -6.97
N PHE A 191 -13.37 13.64 -7.86
CA PHE A 191 -11.99 13.15 -7.66
C PHE A 191 -10.96 14.28 -7.58
N VAL A 192 -11.23 15.47 -8.14
CA VAL A 192 -10.33 16.63 -8.07
C VAL A 192 -10.29 17.21 -6.66
N GLU A 193 -11.45 17.40 -6.03
CA GLU A 193 -11.54 17.84 -4.65
C GLU A 193 -11.00 16.78 -3.68
N ALA A 194 -11.32 15.51 -3.92
CA ALA A 194 -10.80 14.42 -3.12
C ALA A 194 -9.26 14.35 -3.16
N ARG A 195 -8.66 14.67 -4.31
CA ARG A 195 -7.20 14.81 -4.44
C ARG A 195 -6.64 15.93 -3.58
N GLN A 196 -7.32 17.08 -3.49
CA GLN A 196 -6.89 18.17 -2.59
C GLN A 196 -6.92 17.73 -1.12
N GLN A 197 -7.91 16.94 -0.72
CA GLN A 197 -7.99 16.37 0.62
C GLN A 197 -6.86 15.36 0.89
N ILE A 198 -6.52 14.51 -0.08
CA ILE A 198 -5.38 13.58 0.01
C ILE A 198 -4.05 14.36 0.15
N ILE A 199 -3.89 15.46 -0.58
CA ILE A 199 -2.70 16.32 -0.49
C ILE A 199 -2.60 16.94 0.90
N ALA A 200 -3.69 17.51 1.43
CA ALA A 200 -3.73 18.08 2.78
C ALA A 200 -3.43 17.02 3.86
N GLU A 201 -4.00 15.82 3.74
CA GLU A 201 -3.71 14.72 4.66
C GLU A 201 -2.25 14.26 4.57
N ASN A 202 -1.63 14.31 3.39
CA ASN A 202 -0.21 14.04 3.25
C ASN A 202 0.65 15.13 3.91
N GLU A 203 0.26 16.40 3.88
CA GLU A 203 0.94 17.46 4.63
C GLU A 203 0.81 17.25 6.15
N ASN A 204 -0.38 16.91 6.65
CA ASN A 204 -0.60 16.54 8.05
C ASN A 204 0.32 15.38 8.48
N ARG A 205 0.41 14.34 7.64
CA ARG A 205 1.30 13.20 7.84
C ARG A 205 2.78 13.63 7.89
N VAL A 206 3.23 14.52 7.00
CA VAL A 206 4.60 15.03 7.02
C VAL A 206 4.88 15.75 8.35
N GLY A 207 3.98 16.63 8.79
CA GLY A 207 4.12 17.34 10.06
C GLY A 207 4.27 16.38 11.23
N PHE A 208 3.39 15.37 11.30
CA PHE A 208 3.46 14.34 12.34
C PHE A 208 4.74 13.49 12.28
N GLU A 209 5.18 13.11 11.08
CA GLU A 209 6.45 12.40 10.89
C GLU A 209 7.63 13.22 11.43
N LEU A 210 7.65 14.53 11.18
CA LEU A 210 8.69 15.41 11.69
C LEU A 210 8.69 15.48 13.21
N THR A 211 7.53 15.61 13.85
CA THR A 211 7.43 15.60 15.32
C THR A 211 8.04 14.33 15.90
N LEU A 212 7.68 13.15 15.37
CA LEU A 212 8.24 11.88 15.80
C LEU A 212 9.77 11.83 15.66
N ARG A 213 10.31 12.34 14.54
CA ARG A 213 11.77 12.32 14.30
C ARG A 213 12.50 13.27 15.24
N VAL A 214 11.96 14.46 15.51
CA VAL A 214 12.54 15.41 16.47
C VAL A 214 12.57 14.79 17.88
N ASP A 215 11.49 14.14 18.30
CA ASP A 215 11.44 13.48 19.60
C ASP A 215 12.37 12.26 19.67
N ARG A 216 12.50 11.50 18.58
CA ARG A 216 13.48 10.41 18.51
C ARG A 216 14.93 10.92 18.58
N VAL A 217 15.25 12.08 18.01
CA VAL A 217 16.58 12.72 18.17
C VAL A 217 16.84 13.04 19.64
N ARG A 218 15.86 13.59 20.36
CA ARG A 218 15.98 13.90 21.80
C ARG A 218 16.18 12.64 22.64
N LEU A 219 15.41 11.58 22.36
CA LEU A 219 15.55 10.28 23.02
C LEU A 219 16.91 9.65 22.72
N ALA A 220 17.33 9.66 21.46
CA ALA A 220 18.62 9.12 21.04
C ALA A 220 19.77 9.84 21.76
N LYS A 221 19.70 11.17 21.91
CA LYS A 221 20.69 11.93 22.68
C LYS A 221 20.79 11.42 24.11
N ARG A 222 19.64 11.29 24.78
CA ARG A 222 19.57 10.78 26.16
C ARG A 222 20.20 9.40 26.28
N ILE A 223 19.87 8.48 25.37
CA ILE A 223 20.44 7.12 25.36
C ILE A 223 21.95 7.16 25.17
N ILE A 224 22.47 8.00 24.26
CA ILE A 224 23.91 8.16 24.04
C ILE A 224 24.63 8.68 25.29
N GLU A 225 23.98 9.53 26.08
CA GLU A 225 24.56 10.15 27.28
C GLU A 225 24.43 9.28 28.54
N GLU A 226 23.36 8.48 28.65
CA GLU A 226 22.96 7.82 29.90
C GLU A 226 23.05 6.28 29.86
N SER A 227 23.09 5.65 28.69
CA SER A 227 23.09 4.18 28.57
C SER A 227 24.49 3.60 28.50
N ASP A 228 24.70 2.46 29.15
CA ASP A 228 25.90 1.63 29.04
C ASP A 228 25.73 0.46 28.04
N GLU A 229 24.53 0.27 27.48
CA GLU A 229 24.21 -0.85 26.59
C GLU A 229 24.61 -0.53 25.14
N LEU A 230 25.62 -1.26 24.62
CA LEU A 230 26.20 -1.00 23.30
C LEU A 230 25.18 -1.08 22.15
N ASP A 231 24.23 -2.02 22.20
CA ASP A 231 23.18 -2.15 21.18
C ASP A 231 22.23 -0.95 21.18
N GLN A 232 21.81 -0.47 22.36
CA GLN A 232 21.02 0.76 22.48
C GLN A 232 21.78 1.99 21.99
N LEU A 233 23.07 2.10 22.35
CA LEU A 233 23.94 3.19 21.90
C LEU A 233 24.09 3.20 20.38
N LEU A 234 24.31 2.03 19.75
CA LEU A 234 24.41 1.92 18.29
C LEU A 234 23.10 2.28 17.58
N LEU A 235 21.96 1.79 18.10
CA LEU A 235 20.63 2.13 17.58
C LEU A 235 20.34 3.63 17.69
N ALA A 236 20.66 4.24 18.84
CA ALA A 236 20.47 5.66 19.08
C ALA A 236 21.32 6.52 18.13
N ALA A 237 22.61 6.20 18.00
CA ALA A 237 23.51 6.92 17.11
C ALA A 237 23.07 6.84 15.64
N PHE A 238 22.63 5.65 15.19
CA PHE A 238 22.10 5.49 13.83
C PHE A 238 20.78 6.25 13.62
N ALA A 239 19.82 6.13 14.53
CA ALA A 239 18.54 6.82 14.44
C ALA A 239 18.73 8.35 14.39
N MET A 240 19.60 8.88 15.25
CA MET A 240 19.92 10.31 15.29
C MET A 240 20.54 10.78 13.96
N ASP A 241 21.56 10.08 13.45
CA ASP A 241 22.20 10.44 12.18
C ASP A 241 21.20 10.46 11.01
N GLN A 242 20.33 9.46 10.92
CA GLN A 242 19.32 9.38 9.87
C GLN A 242 18.27 10.49 10.00
N ASP A 243 17.77 10.75 11.21
CA ASP A 243 16.75 11.77 11.44
C ASP A 243 17.28 13.17 11.20
N LEU A 244 18.51 13.48 11.60
CA LEU A 244 19.14 14.76 11.29
C LEU A 244 19.22 14.99 9.78
N LYS A 245 19.64 13.98 9.01
CA LYS A 245 19.68 14.08 7.54
C LYS A 245 18.28 14.36 6.95
N ILE A 246 17.27 13.61 7.40
CA ILE A 246 15.89 13.75 6.90
C ILE A 246 15.28 15.11 7.28
N ILE A 247 15.49 15.58 8.51
CA ILE A 247 14.99 16.88 8.98
C ILE A 247 15.69 18.02 8.22
N ASN A 248 17.01 17.95 8.02
CA ASN A 248 17.74 18.95 7.24
C ASN A 248 17.27 18.99 5.79
N ASP A 249 17.06 17.83 5.15
CA ASP A 249 16.50 17.73 3.80
C ASP A 249 15.11 18.35 3.72
N PHE A 250 14.25 18.11 4.73
CA PHE A 250 12.93 18.74 4.82
C PHE A 250 13.03 20.27 4.91
N VAL A 251 13.87 20.81 5.81
CA VAL A 251 14.03 22.26 5.97
C VAL A 251 14.58 22.90 4.69
N GLN A 252 15.48 22.22 3.98
CA GLN A 252 15.95 22.68 2.67
C GLN A 252 14.81 22.72 1.63
N GLN A 253 13.97 21.69 1.58
CA GLN A 253 12.78 21.67 0.73
C GLN A 253 11.80 22.79 1.10
N GLN A 254 11.64 23.07 2.39
CA GLN A 254 10.79 24.15 2.88
C GLN A 254 11.30 25.53 2.47
N ARG A 255 12.62 25.76 2.56
CA ARG A 255 13.27 26.99 2.06
C ARG A 255 13.12 27.17 0.55
N GLN A 256 12.90 26.09 -0.20
CA GLN A 256 12.59 26.10 -1.64
C GLN A 256 11.09 26.32 -1.93
N GLY A 257 10.26 26.52 -0.91
CA GLY A 257 8.85 26.82 -1.04
C GLY A 257 7.92 25.61 -1.00
N LEU A 258 8.43 24.41 -0.66
CA LEU A 258 7.60 23.23 -0.41
C LEU A 258 7.09 23.24 1.04
N PHE A 259 6.00 22.54 1.36
CA PHE A 259 5.54 22.33 2.75
C PHE A 259 5.37 23.61 3.60
N GLN A 260 4.94 24.72 2.98
CA GLN A 260 4.81 26.02 3.66
C GLN A 260 3.78 26.02 4.79
N SER A 261 2.82 25.09 4.76
CA SER A 261 1.79 24.90 5.77
C SER A 261 2.29 24.25 7.06
N ILE A 262 3.48 23.65 7.04
CA ILE A 262 4.05 22.91 8.18
C ILE A 262 4.95 23.86 8.98
N GLU A 263 4.79 23.88 10.30
CA GLU A 263 5.65 24.65 11.19
C GLU A 263 7.11 24.18 11.04
N ALA A 264 8.02 25.13 10.82
CA ALA A 264 9.43 24.81 10.67
C ALA A 264 10.00 24.36 12.03
N PRO A 265 10.69 23.21 12.09
CA PRO A 265 11.36 22.79 13.32
C PRO A 265 12.51 23.75 13.66
N ASP A 266 12.87 23.86 14.96
CA ASP A 266 14.07 24.59 15.40
C ASP A 266 15.34 23.82 14.98
N ILE A 267 15.70 23.99 13.70
CA ILE A 267 16.79 23.27 13.05
C ILE A 267 18.13 23.57 13.71
N ASP A 268 18.32 24.78 14.23
CA ASP A 268 19.56 25.18 14.87
C ASP A 268 19.73 24.47 16.20
N GLN A 269 18.67 24.31 16.99
CA GLN A 269 18.72 23.52 18.23
C GLN A 269 18.91 22.02 17.94
N ILE A 270 18.21 21.50 16.93
CA ILE A 270 18.28 20.08 16.54
C ILE A 270 19.69 19.73 16.04
N ASN A 271 20.26 20.55 15.14
CA ASN A 271 21.61 20.32 14.63
C ASN A 271 22.66 20.45 15.72
N ARG A 272 22.56 21.46 16.60
CA ARG A 272 23.46 21.58 17.78
C ARG A 272 23.40 20.34 18.66
N THR A 273 22.21 19.76 18.86
CA THR A 273 22.04 18.53 19.63
C THR A 273 22.76 17.34 18.98
N GLY A 274 22.61 17.19 17.66
CA GLY A 274 23.30 16.16 16.89
C GLY A 274 24.81 16.30 16.88
N GLU A 275 25.30 17.52 16.62
CA GLU A 275 26.72 17.84 16.57
C GLU A 275 27.40 17.56 17.91
N GLN A 276 26.78 17.95 19.04
CA GLN A 276 27.29 17.66 20.37
C GLN A 276 27.43 16.15 20.62
N ALA A 277 26.39 15.37 20.30
CA ALA A 277 26.43 13.91 20.47
C ALA A 277 27.53 13.27 19.60
N GLN A 278 27.66 13.72 18.35
CA GLN A 278 28.67 13.21 17.42
C GLN A 278 30.10 13.59 17.81
N GLN A 279 30.31 14.79 18.37
CA GLN A 279 31.61 15.23 18.89
C GLN A 279 32.02 14.47 20.16
N ASN A 280 31.05 14.16 21.02
CA ASN A 280 31.29 13.41 22.25
C ASN A 280 31.55 11.91 21.99
N ALA A 281 30.92 11.34 20.95
CA ALA A 281 31.01 9.90 20.65
C ALA A 281 31.32 9.60 19.15
N PRO A 282 32.39 10.15 18.55
CA PRO A 282 32.62 10.07 17.10
C PRO A 282 32.83 8.64 16.59
N ARG A 283 33.37 7.76 17.43
CA ARG A 283 33.56 6.34 17.11
C ARG A 283 32.22 5.59 17.05
N LEU A 284 31.31 5.87 17.98
CA LEU A 284 30.00 5.22 18.05
C LEU A 284 29.18 5.46 16.77
N PHE A 285 29.11 6.72 16.32
CA PHE A 285 28.40 7.07 15.08
C PHE A 285 28.97 6.36 13.85
N ARG A 286 30.30 6.26 13.74
CA ARG A 286 30.96 5.55 12.65
C ARG A 286 30.66 4.05 12.68
N GLU A 287 30.75 3.42 13.86
CA GLU A 287 30.47 1.99 14.02
C GLU A 287 28.99 1.67 13.74
N ALA A 288 28.07 2.52 14.21
CA ALA A 288 26.64 2.43 13.92
C ALA A 288 26.38 2.53 12.40
N GLU A 289 26.93 3.56 11.74
CA GLU A 289 26.78 3.73 10.29
C GLU A 289 27.26 2.49 9.52
N MET A 290 28.44 1.96 9.85
CA MET A 290 28.98 0.75 9.20
C MET A 290 28.09 -0.47 9.43
N LEU A 291 27.64 -0.69 10.67
CA LEU A 291 26.80 -1.83 11.04
C LEU A 291 25.46 -1.79 10.30
N PHE A 292 24.70 -0.70 10.43
CA PHE A 292 23.35 -0.62 9.86
C PHE A 292 23.38 -0.47 8.34
N THR A 293 24.40 0.17 7.77
CA THR A 293 24.62 0.12 6.32
C THR A 293 24.91 -1.32 5.89
N GLY A 294 25.77 -2.05 6.61
CA GLY A 294 26.04 -3.46 6.34
C GLY A 294 24.79 -4.33 6.39
N ILE A 295 24.00 -4.22 7.46
CA ILE A 295 22.71 -4.91 7.63
C ILE A 295 21.75 -4.55 6.49
N HIS A 296 21.60 -3.25 6.17
CA HIS A 296 20.77 -2.81 5.05
C HIS A 296 21.22 -3.44 3.73
N TRP A 297 22.53 -3.50 3.45
CA TRP A 297 23.03 -4.14 2.24
C TRP A 297 22.80 -5.64 2.22
N TRP A 298 22.92 -6.31 3.36
CA TRP A 298 22.66 -7.73 3.51
C TRP A 298 21.18 -8.07 3.33
N ILE A 299 20.29 -7.30 3.98
CA ILE A 299 18.83 -7.41 3.87
C ILE A 299 18.41 -7.02 2.45
N ARG A 300 18.61 -5.77 2.00
CA ARG A 300 18.21 -5.31 0.66
C ARG A 300 18.99 -5.96 -0.49
N GLY A 301 20.10 -6.67 -0.23
CA GLY A 301 20.73 -7.56 -1.22
C GLY A 301 19.84 -8.74 -1.58
N ARG A 302 18.82 -9.02 -0.76
CA ARG A 302 17.79 -10.05 -0.93
C ARG A 302 16.41 -9.49 -1.29
N TYR A 303 16.19 -8.17 -1.20
CA TYR A 303 14.90 -7.50 -1.50
C TYR A 303 15.05 -6.32 -2.45
N GLY A 304 14.29 -6.34 -3.55
CA GLY A 304 13.93 -5.11 -4.25
C GLY A 304 14.44 -4.99 -5.69
N LYS A 305 13.50 -4.64 -6.56
CA LYS A 305 13.69 -4.14 -7.92
C LYS A 305 14.59 -2.90 -7.88
N GLY A 306 15.88 -3.05 -8.11
CA GLY A 306 16.70 -1.95 -8.60
C GLY A 306 16.12 -1.41 -9.90
N VAL A 307 15.99 -0.08 -10.03
CA VAL A 307 15.58 0.57 -11.30
C VAL A 307 16.57 0.32 -12.44
N ALA A 308 17.74 -0.26 -12.15
CA ALA A 308 18.76 -0.66 -13.12
C ALA A 308 18.83 -2.20 -13.24
N ALA A 309 19.13 -2.67 -14.45
CA ALA A 309 19.37 -4.08 -14.79
C ALA A 309 18.29 -5.06 -14.28
N ASN A 310 17.01 -4.80 -14.56
CA ASN A 310 15.90 -5.73 -14.28
C ASN A 310 15.81 -6.22 -12.82
N GLY A 311 16.24 -5.40 -11.85
CA GLY A 311 16.22 -5.76 -10.43
C GLY A 311 17.50 -6.38 -9.88
N LEU A 312 18.55 -6.52 -10.69
CA LEU A 312 19.87 -7.03 -10.26
C LEU A 312 20.81 -5.94 -9.71
N LEU A 313 20.64 -4.67 -10.12
CA LEU A 313 21.52 -3.57 -9.72
C LEU A 313 20.76 -2.45 -9.01
N LYS A 314 21.18 -2.13 -7.79
CA LYS A 314 20.62 -1.02 -7.01
C LYS A 314 21.02 0.31 -7.64
N GLY A 315 20.07 1.24 -7.79
CA GLY A 315 20.38 2.60 -8.20
C GLY A 315 21.23 3.30 -7.15
N ALA A 316 22.25 4.07 -7.58
CA ALA A 316 23.11 4.84 -6.69
C ALA A 316 22.34 5.82 -5.78
N TYR A 317 21.11 6.17 -6.16
CA TYR A 317 20.19 7.02 -5.42
C TYR A 317 19.94 6.57 -3.96
N VAL A 318 19.86 5.26 -3.71
CA VAL A 318 19.63 4.70 -2.37
C VAL A 318 20.81 4.98 -1.41
N LYS A 319 22.05 5.05 -1.92
CA LYS A 319 23.22 5.41 -1.11
C LYS A 319 23.23 6.88 -0.68
N LYS A 320 22.46 7.71 -1.39
CA LYS A 320 22.47 9.17 -1.24
C LYS A 320 21.21 9.71 -0.56
N ASN A 321 20.20 8.88 -0.31
CA ASN A 321 18.94 9.31 0.29
C ASN A 321 18.62 8.46 1.54
N SER A 322 18.79 9.06 2.72
CA SER A 322 18.48 8.45 4.02
C SER A 322 17.01 8.06 4.16
N ALA A 323 16.08 8.84 3.60
CA ALA A 323 14.65 8.50 3.59
C ALA A 323 14.34 7.24 2.74
N ALA A 324 15.24 6.87 1.83
CA ALA A 324 15.16 5.63 1.06
C ALA A 324 15.81 4.44 1.78
N GLY A 325 16.35 4.60 3.00
CA GLY A 325 16.90 3.54 3.84
C GLY A 325 15.85 2.61 4.46
N PHE A 326 14.61 3.07 4.60
CA PHE A 326 13.47 2.26 5.07
C PHE A 326 13.07 1.18 4.05
N ALA A 327 12.52 0.05 4.53
CA ALA A 327 12.14 -1.10 3.70
C ALA A 327 11.20 -0.69 2.56
N LEU A 328 11.40 -1.28 1.37
CA LEU A 328 10.63 -0.97 0.15
C LEU A 328 9.19 -1.50 0.23
N ASN A 329 8.23 -0.65 -0.15
CA ASN A 329 6.84 -0.94 -0.56
C ASN A 329 6.33 -2.36 -0.23
N MET A 330 5.80 -2.55 0.97
CA MET A 330 4.90 -3.65 1.28
C MET A 330 3.47 -3.10 1.31
N PRO A 331 2.54 -3.58 0.47
CA PRO A 331 1.14 -3.17 0.55
C PRO A 331 0.53 -3.58 1.90
N ARG A 332 -0.44 -2.79 2.38
CA ARG A 332 -1.19 -3.06 3.64
C ARG A 332 -1.88 -4.42 3.65
N ASN A 333 -2.30 -4.90 2.47
CA ASN A 333 -2.85 -6.24 2.28
C ASN A 333 -1.79 -7.16 1.69
N ARG A 334 -1.58 -8.33 2.30
CA ARG A 334 -0.71 -9.37 1.75
C ARG A 334 -1.21 -9.79 0.37
N VAL A 335 -0.30 -9.97 -0.57
CA VAL A 335 -0.61 -10.66 -1.82
C VAL A 335 -0.78 -12.14 -1.47
N VAL A 336 -1.84 -12.80 -1.93
CA VAL A 336 -2.02 -14.24 -1.67
C VAL A 336 -0.91 -15.02 -2.38
N ALA A 337 -0.16 -15.83 -1.64
CA ALA A 337 0.92 -16.65 -2.18
C ALA A 337 0.37 -17.71 -3.15
N THR A 338 1.05 -17.92 -4.27
CA THR A 338 0.80 -19.02 -5.21
C THR A 338 1.81 -20.14 -4.96
N ASP A 339 1.34 -21.40 -4.90
CA ASP A 339 2.18 -22.59 -4.76
C ASP A 339 3.01 -22.81 -6.05
N PRO A 340 4.35 -22.73 -5.97
CA PRO A 340 5.22 -22.90 -7.14
C PRO A 340 5.29 -24.35 -7.66
N PHE A 341 4.68 -25.32 -6.95
CA PHE A 341 4.67 -26.73 -7.30
C PHE A 341 3.25 -27.27 -7.62
N ALA A 342 2.24 -26.40 -7.71
CA ALA A 342 0.89 -26.80 -8.03
C ALA A 342 0.80 -27.34 -9.48
N ASN A 343 0.69 -28.66 -9.64
CA ASN A 343 0.54 -29.31 -10.94
C ASN A 343 -0.83 -28.98 -11.58
N GLY A 344 -0.89 -27.84 -12.27
CA GLY A 344 -2.07 -27.39 -13.00
C GLY A 344 -1.97 -25.92 -13.40
N GLY A 345 -1.24 -25.61 -14.48
CA GLY A 345 -1.24 -24.28 -15.09
C GLY A 345 -0.73 -23.13 -14.20
N SER A 346 0.01 -23.42 -13.13
CA SER A 346 0.60 -22.42 -12.26
C SER A 346 1.82 -21.77 -12.93
N GLU A 347 1.60 -20.59 -13.49
CA GLU A 347 2.51 -19.45 -13.80
C GLU A 347 4.01 -19.72 -14.07
N GLU A 348 4.53 -19.12 -15.16
CA GLU A 348 5.95 -18.77 -15.29
C GLU A 348 6.34 -17.77 -14.20
N SER A 349 6.84 -18.28 -13.08
CA SER A 349 7.47 -17.54 -11.97
C SER A 349 6.56 -16.52 -11.24
N PRO A 350 6.50 -16.55 -9.90
CA PRO A 350 5.74 -15.56 -9.15
C PRO A 350 6.18 -14.13 -9.47
N TYR A 351 5.22 -13.21 -9.60
CA TYR A 351 5.48 -11.77 -9.70
C TYR A 351 6.40 -11.36 -8.52
N VAL A 352 7.44 -10.58 -8.79
CA VAL A 352 8.62 -10.33 -7.91
C VAL A 352 8.30 -10.21 -6.40
N ALA A 353 7.23 -9.51 -6.01
CA ALA A 353 6.81 -9.39 -4.60
C ALA A 353 6.53 -10.74 -3.90
N ARG A 354 6.00 -11.74 -4.63
CA ARG A 354 5.63 -13.08 -4.12
C ARG A 354 6.82 -14.03 -3.98
N ARG A 355 7.88 -13.86 -4.78
CA ARG A 355 9.13 -14.65 -4.68
C ARG A 355 9.87 -14.36 -3.37
N HIS A 356 9.82 -13.11 -2.93
CA HIS A 356 10.46 -12.66 -1.69
C HIS A 356 9.78 -13.18 -0.42
N GLU A 357 8.47 -13.48 -0.47
CA GLU A 357 7.73 -14.10 0.64
C GLU A 357 8.07 -15.60 0.78
N ASN A 358 8.10 -16.35 -0.34
CA ASN A 358 8.34 -17.79 -0.36
C ASN A 358 9.77 -18.20 0.05
N THR A 359 10.81 -17.50 -0.42
CA THR A 359 12.20 -17.81 -0.03
C THR A 359 12.47 -17.53 1.45
N TRP A 360 11.76 -16.56 2.03
CA TRP A 360 11.97 -16.12 3.40
C TRP A 360 11.32 -17.04 4.44
N ALA A 361 10.12 -17.58 4.16
CA ALA A 361 9.49 -18.60 5.00
C ALA A 361 10.32 -19.91 5.08
N TRP A 362 11.11 -20.21 4.05
CA TRP A 362 11.90 -21.44 3.95
C TRP A 362 13.31 -21.29 4.53
N GLU A 363 14.00 -20.16 4.32
CA GLU A 363 15.39 -19.96 4.74
C GLU A 363 15.56 -19.47 6.19
N ASN A 364 14.53 -18.88 6.81
CA ASN A 364 14.58 -18.44 8.21
C ASN A 364 14.28 -19.56 9.22
N GLY A 365 14.18 -20.81 8.77
CA GLY A 365 14.13 -22.00 9.63
C GLY A 365 15.40 -22.27 10.45
N GLY A 366 16.38 -21.35 10.45
CA GLY A 366 17.51 -21.35 11.39
C GLY A 366 18.86 -21.17 10.70
N ILE A 367 19.50 -20.03 10.94
CA ILE A 367 20.94 -19.86 10.67
C ILE A 367 21.62 -19.54 12.00
N PHE A 368 22.42 -20.50 12.47
CA PHE A 368 23.33 -20.34 13.60
C PHE A 368 24.71 -19.92 13.07
N LEU A 369 25.20 -18.75 13.47
CA LEU A 369 26.59 -18.37 13.21
C LEU A 369 27.45 -18.83 14.39
N LYS A 370 28.36 -19.77 14.09
CA LYS A 370 29.41 -20.23 15.00
C LYS A 370 30.55 -19.22 14.98
N GLU A 371 30.97 -18.83 16.19
CA GLU A 371 32.22 -18.16 16.55
C GLU A 371 32.19 -16.62 16.64
N TYR A 372 32.75 -16.15 17.76
CA TYR A 372 32.87 -14.77 18.27
C TYR A 372 31.67 -14.20 19.03
N LYS A 373 31.99 -13.46 20.12
CA LYS A 373 31.13 -13.12 21.27
C LYS A 373 29.66 -12.92 20.91
N LYS A 374 28.80 -13.65 21.63
CA LYS A 374 27.34 -13.69 21.48
C LYS A 374 26.74 -12.28 21.57
N VAL A 375 26.50 -11.65 20.43
CA VAL A 375 25.38 -10.71 20.30
C VAL A 375 24.21 -11.58 19.87
N LYS A 376 23.22 -11.74 20.75
CA LYS A 376 21.98 -12.42 20.39
C LYS A 376 21.19 -11.45 19.50
N ILE A 377 21.51 -11.43 18.20
CA ILE A 377 20.63 -10.81 17.22
C ILE A 377 19.50 -11.81 17.02
N ILE A 378 18.47 -11.73 17.86
CA ILE A 378 17.19 -12.31 17.49
C ILE A 378 16.59 -11.31 16.51
N ALA A 379 16.55 -11.68 15.23
CA ALA A 379 15.54 -11.11 14.36
C ALA A 379 14.20 -11.71 14.78
N GLU A 380 13.71 -11.30 15.96
CA GLU A 380 12.32 -11.50 16.35
C GLU A 380 11.54 -10.53 15.47
N SER A 381 11.19 -11.05 14.31
CA SER A 381 10.27 -10.41 13.42
C SER A 381 8.89 -10.56 14.05
N ASP A 382 8.35 -9.49 14.62
CA ASP A 382 6.94 -9.38 15.06
C ASP A 382 5.94 -9.55 13.88
N TYR A 383 6.39 -10.03 12.71
CA TYR A 383 5.62 -10.17 11.48
C TYR A 383 4.82 -11.49 11.39
N PHE A 384 4.87 -12.35 12.42
CA PHE A 384 4.17 -13.64 12.43
C PHE A 384 3.41 -13.90 13.75
N TYR A 385 2.19 -13.38 13.78
CA TYR A 385 1.03 -14.12 14.30
C TYR A 385 -0.03 -14.18 13.21
#